data_AF-A0A4Y2Q8Z2-F1
#
_entry.id   AF-A0A4Y2Q8Z2-F1
#
_cell.length_a   1.000
_cell.length_b   1.000
_cell.length_c   1.000
_cell.angle_alpha   90.00
_cell.angle_beta   90.00
_cell.angle_gamma   90.00
#
_symmetry.space_group_name_H-M   'P 1'
#
loop_
_entity.id
_entity.type
_entity.pdbx_description
1 polymer ?
#
loop_
_entity_poly.entity_id
_entity_poly.type
_entity_poly.pdbx_seq_one_letter_code
_entity_poly.pdbx_strand_id
1 'polypeptide(L)'
;MATKAGDETNGYTFQWKIENISHCWLKRGQKIVSPTFIAETLEGAKWSLWLYPKGYADENFITFYLRRECDWDEPALVAANYQLAFLGKDGSFLKENSSSKYIFDRNGWSVVVTEEREKVFLAERAVFLPEDTLTVQCTIWNKGEKPVEPKHLSARTVFKVNRRSFVWRIDKFSTLKPGVRNNFKDDLIDFDLVVNETIDLTKTLDLNIISFNKSIQYFSFKTSFVDTEGEKEDSGDMYVIEYFDYDFKPGVSSTL
;
A
#
# COMPACT_ATOMS: atom_id res chain seq x y z
N MET A 1 26.03 -33.85 -34.54
CA MET A 1 25.91 -32.54 -33.89
C MET A 1 24.47 -32.38 -33.47
N ALA A 2 24.20 -32.33 -32.16
CA ALA A 2 22.86 -32.13 -31.63
C ALA A 2 22.64 -30.63 -31.44
N THR A 3 21.73 -30.06 -32.23
CA THR A 3 21.18 -28.73 -32.00
C THR A 3 20.34 -28.79 -30.73
N LYS A 4 20.82 -28.17 -29.65
CA LYS A 4 19.99 -27.82 -28.50
C LYS A 4 18.92 -26.86 -29.02
N ALA A 5 17.68 -27.33 -29.12
CA ALA A 5 16.52 -26.44 -29.13
C ALA A 5 16.50 -25.78 -27.75
N GLY A 6 17.10 -24.59 -27.65
CA GLY A 6 16.86 -23.71 -26.53
C GLY A 6 15.38 -23.33 -26.59
N ASP A 7 14.67 -23.63 -25.51
CA ASP A 7 13.28 -23.24 -25.30
C ASP A 7 13.25 -21.71 -25.14
N GLU A 8 13.33 -20.98 -26.26
CA GLU A 8 13.28 -19.52 -26.29
C GLU A 8 11.83 -19.09 -26.01
N THR A 9 11.50 -18.91 -24.73
CA THR A 9 10.21 -18.35 -24.31
C THR A 9 10.03 -16.97 -24.95
N ASN A 10 9.01 -16.79 -25.81
CA ASN A 10 8.80 -15.54 -26.58
C ASN A 10 8.38 -14.32 -25.74
N GLY A 11 8.22 -14.48 -24.42
CA GLY A 11 7.84 -13.39 -23.53
C GLY A 11 7.94 -13.73 -22.05
N TYR A 12 7.66 -12.74 -21.23
CA TYR A 12 7.76 -12.78 -19.78
C TYR A 12 6.44 -12.39 -19.15
N THR A 13 6.09 -13.06 -18.06
CA THR A 13 5.02 -12.63 -17.17
C THR A 13 5.64 -12.25 -15.83
N PHE A 14 5.55 -10.98 -15.46
CA PHE A 14 5.98 -10.44 -14.18
C PHE A 14 4.76 -10.18 -13.30
N GLN A 15 4.62 -10.94 -12.22
CA GLN A 15 3.56 -10.77 -11.23
C GLN A 15 4.11 -10.11 -9.97
N TRP A 16 3.47 -9.05 -9.51
CA TRP A 16 3.90 -8.29 -8.36
C TRP A 16 2.79 -8.19 -7.31
N LYS A 17 3.09 -8.69 -6.11
CA LYS A 17 2.20 -8.63 -4.95
C LYS A 17 2.61 -7.48 -4.03
N ILE A 18 1.64 -6.66 -3.63
CA ILE A 18 1.81 -5.57 -2.67
C ILE A 18 0.96 -5.89 -1.44
N GLU A 19 1.61 -6.39 -0.40
CA GLU A 19 0.97 -6.82 0.85
C GLU A 19 0.79 -5.65 1.81
N ASN A 20 -0.31 -5.69 2.59
CA ASN A 20 -0.71 -4.66 3.54
C ASN A 20 -0.94 -3.29 2.89
N ILE A 21 -1.47 -3.26 1.66
CA ILE A 21 -1.58 -2.03 0.88
C ILE A 21 -2.58 -1.02 1.46
N SER A 22 -3.55 -1.45 2.28
CA SER A 22 -4.44 -0.52 2.98
C SER A 22 -3.68 0.41 3.93
N HIS A 23 -2.50 -0.03 4.40
CA HIS A 23 -1.60 0.74 5.25
C HIS A 23 -0.61 1.61 4.47
N CYS A 24 -0.81 1.80 3.17
CA CYS A 24 0.04 2.64 2.33
C CYS A 24 -0.09 4.13 2.69
N TRP A 25 0.99 4.71 3.22
CA TRP A 25 1.06 6.13 3.60
C TRP A 25 1.38 7.10 2.46
N LEU A 26 1.57 6.58 1.23
CA LEU A 26 1.91 7.41 0.08
C LEU A 26 0.78 8.37 -0.30
N LYS A 27 1.15 9.58 -0.72
CA LYS A 27 0.27 10.65 -1.20
C LYS A 27 0.04 10.57 -2.71
N ARG A 28 -0.90 11.38 -3.21
CA ARG A 28 -1.10 11.59 -4.65
C ARG A 28 0.22 11.94 -5.33
N GLY A 29 0.49 11.31 -6.48
CA GLY A 29 1.72 11.48 -7.24
C GLY A 29 2.94 10.73 -6.68
N GLN A 30 2.86 10.15 -5.47
CA GLN A 30 3.88 9.24 -4.97
C GLN A 30 3.60 7.80 -5.43
N LYS A 31 4.67 7.01 -5.58
CA LYS A 31 4.61 5.69 -6.21
C LYS A 31 5.37 4.64 -5.42
N ILE A 32 4.97 3.40 -5.64
CA ILE A 32 5.72 2.20 -5.32
C ILE A 32 6.33 1.71 -6.63
N VAL A 33 7.62 1.38 -6.61
CA VAL A 33 8.34 0.82 -7.77
C VAL A 33 8.61 -0.65 -7.50
N SER A 34 8.28 -1.52 -8.45
CA SER A 34 8.62 -2.93 -8.35
C SER A 34 10.13 -3.16 -8.44
N PRO A 35 10.63 -4.32 -7.98
CA PRO A 35 11.94 -4.78 -8.42
C PRO A 35 12.05 -4.77 -9.95
N THR A 36 13.21 -4.39 -10.46
CA THR A 36 13.51 -4.42 -11.89
C THR A 36 13.61 -5.85 -12.39
N PHE A 37 13.07 -6.12 -13.57
CA PHE A 37 13.25 -7.39 -14.27
C PHE A 37 13.83 -7.16 -15.67
N ILE A 38 14.50 -8.19 -16.20
CA ILE A 38 15.13 -8.16 -17.52
C ILE A 38 14.33 -9.07 -18.43
N ALA A 39 13.93 -8.54 -19.59
CA ALA A 39 13.32 -9.32 -20.65
C ALA A 39 14.35 -9.58 -21.75
N GLU A 40 15.01 -10.73 -21.71
CA GLU A 40 16.13 -11.08 -22.62
C GLU A 40 15.65 -11.10 -24.08
N THR A 41 14.39 -11.46 -24.33
CA THR A 41 13.77 -11.43 -25.67
C THR A 41 13.46 -10.05 -26.22
N LEU A 42 13.59 -9.01 -25.39
CA LEU A 42 13.39 -7.60 -25.72
C LEU A 42 14.71 -6.83 -25.62
N GLU A 43 15.73 -7.34 -26.30
CA GLU A 43 17.06 -6.72 -26.40
C GLU A 43 17.76 -6.56 -25.03
N GLY A 44 17.39 -7.40 -24.06
CA GLY A 44 17.91 -7.34 -22.70
C GLY A 44 17.47 -6.11 -21.91
N ALA A 45 16.46 -5.37 -22.39
CA ALA A 45 15.99 -4.15 -21.73
C ALA A 45 15.47 -4.43 -20.31
N LYS A 46 15.73 -3.47 -19.43
CA LYS A 46 15.26 -3.47 -18.04
C LYS A 46 13.89 -2.82 -17.90
N TRP A 47 13.06 -3.40 -17.05
CA TRP A 47 11.67 -3.00 -16.87
C TRP A 47 11.29 -2.95 -15.40
N SER A 48 10.35 -2.06 -15.05
CA SER A 48 9.73 -2.03 -13.72
C SER A 48 8.26 -1.64 -13.82
N LEU A 49 7.46 -1.98 -12.81
CA LEU A 49 6.09 -1.50 -12.65
C LEU A 49 6.06 -0.35 -11.65
N TRP A 50 5.42 0.74 -12.02
CA TRP A 50 5.22 1.91 -11.16
C TRP A 50 3.75 1.99 -10.80
N LEU A 51 3.44 1.80 -9.52
CA LEU A 51 2.08 1.84 -8.97
C LEU A 51 1.89 3.12 -8.17
N TYR A 52 0.79 3.82 -8.41
CA TYR A 52 0.35 5.03 -7.70
C TYR A 52 -0.91 4.68 -6.91
N PRO A 53 -0.78 4.36 -5.60
CA PRO A 53 -1.91 3.91 -4.79
C PRO A 53 -3.02 4.97 -4.63
N LYS A 54 -2.65 6.26 -4.71
CA LYS A 54 -3.55 7.43 -4.70
C LYS A 54 -3.47 8.21 -6.01
N GLY A 55 -3.22 7.51 -7.11
CA GLY A 55 -3.18 8.06 -8.46
C GLY A 55 -2.03 9.04 -8.72
N TYR A 56 -1.79 9.33 -9.99
CA TYR A 56 -0.79 10.31 -10.40
C TYR A 56 -1.39 11.73 -10.41
N ALA A 57 -2.48 11.92 -11.15
CA ALA A 57 -3.17 13.20 -11.29
C ALA A 57 -4.48 13.26 -10.47
N ASP A 58 -5.19 12.14 -10.36
CA ASP A 58 -6.48 12.03 -9.67
C ASP A 58 -6.38 11.03 -8.52
N GLU A 59 -6.66 11.49 -7.31
CA GLU A 59 -6.58 10.70 -6.08
C GLU A 59 -7.70 9.70 -5.86
N ASN A 60 -8.74 9.74 -6.70
CA ASN A 60 -9.84 8.78 -6.68
C ASN A 60 -9.48 7.47 -7.38
N PHE A 61 -8.35 7.41 -8.08
CA PHE A 61 -7.92 6.24 -8.83
C PHE A 61 -6.63 5.64 -8.29
N ILE A 62 -6.51 4.33 -8.44
CA ILE A 62 -5.25 3.61 -8.33
C ILE A 62 -4.79 3.26 -9.73
N THR A 63 -3.52 3.56 -10.03
CA THR A 63 -3.00 3.46 -11.39
C THR A 63 -1.63 2.79 -11.38
N PHE A 64 -1.37 1.90 -12.33
CA PHE A 64 -0.01 1.46 -12.61
C PHE A 64 0.28 1.36 -14.10
N TYR A 65 1.57 1.37 -14.42
CA TYR A 65 2.07 1.17 -15.77
C TYR A 65 3.43 0.48 -15.75
N LEU A 66 3.81 0.00 -16.91
CA LEU A 66 5.12 -0.55 -17.20
C LEU A 66 6.05 0.58 -17.64
N ARG A 67 7.24 0.63 -17.04
CA ARG A 67 8.29 1.58 -17.40
C ARG A 67 9.50 0.82 -17.89
N ARG A 68 10.10 1.31 -18.97
CA ARG A 68 11.43 0.91 -19.40
C ARG A 68 12.47 1.69 -18.59
N GLU A 69 13.36 0.98 -17.91
CA GLU A 69 14.47 1.60 -17.18
C GLU A 69 15.56 2.02 -18.17
N CYS A 70 16.24 3.14 -17.89
CA CYS A 70 17.22 3.71 -18.80
C CYS A 70 18.63 3.26 -18.45
N ASP A 71 19.26 2.52 -19.36
CA ASP A 71 20.71 2.37 -19.43
C ASP A 71 21.22 3.01 -20.72
N TRP A 72 22.28 3.82 -20.62
CA TRP A 72 22.83 4.57 -21.76
C TRP A 72 23.35 3.66 -22.88
N ASP A 73 23.75 2.43 -22.52
CA ASP A 73 24.26 1.39 -23.40
C ASP A 73 23.14 0.59 -24.10
N GLU A 74 21.87 0.84 -23.75
CA GLU A 74 20.74 0.14 -24.36
C GLU A 74 20.20 0.85 -25.62
N PRO A 75 19.49 0.11 -26.50
CA PRO A 75 18.84 0.64 -27.70
C PRO A 75 17.93 1.84 -27.42
N ALA A 76 17.94 2.87 -28.27
CA ALA A 76 17.15 4.08 -28.05
C ALA A 76 15.63 3.83 -28.03
N LEU A 77 15.16 2.87 -28.82
CA LEU A 77 13.76 2.48 -28.95
C LEU A 77 13.66 0.96 -28.83
N VAL A 78 12.69 0.45 -28.08
CA VAL A 78 12.37 -0.99 -28.00
C VAL A 78 10.89 -1.17 -28.30
N ALA A 79 10.59 -2.00 -29.30
CA ALA A 79 9.22 -2.35 -29.63
C ALA A 79 8.78 -3.58 -28.81
N ALA A 80 7.63 -3.48 -28.15
CA ALA A 80 7.08 -4.57 -27.37
C ALA A 80 5.55 -4.61 -27.47
N ASN A 81 5.01 -5.82 -27.33
CA ASN A 81 3.61 -6.02 -26.97
C ASN A 81 3.55 -6.22 -25.45
N TYR A 82 2.49 -5.73 -24.82
CA TYR A 82 2.30 -5.94 -23.40
C TYR A 82 0.82 -6.02 -23.02
N GLN A 83 0.56 -6.66 -21.88
CA GLN A 83 -0.70 -6.70 -21.19
C GLN A 83 -0.45 -6.42 -19.71
N LEU A 84 -1.16 -5.45 -19.16
CA LEU A 84 -1.13 -5.10 -17.75
C LEU A 84 -2.48 -5.47 -17.14
N ALA A 85 -2.50 -6.02 -15.93
CA ALA A 85 -3.74 -6.34 -15.25
C ALA A 85 -3.65 -6.24 -13.72
N PHE A 86 -4.78 -5.88 -13.12
CA PHE A 86 -5.09 -6.18 -11.72
C PHE A 86 -5.66 -7.61 -11.64
N LEU A 87 -5.14 -8.41 -10.71
CA LEU A 87 -5.55 -9.80 -10.54
C LEU A 87 -6.40 -10.01 -9.29
N GLY A 88 -7.36 -10.93 -9.40
CA GLY A 88 -8.09 -11.50 -8.26
C GLY A 88 -7.31 -12.61 -7.56
N LYS A 89 -7.89 -13.15 -6.49
CA LYS A 89 -7.28 -14.22 -5.66
C LYS A 89 -6.88 -15.47 -6.45
N ASP A 90 -7.66 -15.82 -7.47
CA ASP A 90 -7.48 -16.99 -8.34
C ASP A 90 -6.61 -16.71 -9.57
N GLY A 91 -6.09 -15.48 -9.71
CA GLY A 91 -5.35 -15.04 -10.89
C GLY A 91 -6.23 -14.57 -12.06
N SER A 92 -7.56 -14.47 -11.85
CA SER A 92 -8.47 -13.86 -12.84
C SER A 92 -8.13 -12.39 -13.09
N PHE A 93 -8.30 -11.94 -14.33
CA PHE A 93 -8.14 -10.52 -14.68
C PHE A 93 -9.36 -9.73 -14.23
N LEU A 94 -9.20 -8.86 -13.23
CA LEU A 94 -10.26 -7.97 -12.75
C LEU A 94 -10.38 -6.72 -13.63
N LYS A 95 -9.23 -6.22 -14.08
CA LYS A 95 -9.09 -5.07 -14.96
C LYS A 95 -7.79 -5.20 -15.71
N GLU A 96 -7.82 -4.93 -17.01
CA GLU A 96 -6.64 -5.04 -17.86
C GLU A 96 -6.59 -3.95 -18.93
N ASN A 97 -5.38 -3.73 -19.44
CA ASN A 97 -5.11 -2.95 -20.63
C ASN A 97 -3.96 -3.60 -21.39
N SER A 98 -4.03 -3.62 -22.72
CA SER A 98 -2.99 -4.19 -23.56
C SER A 98 -2.67 -3.30 -24.74
N SER A 99 -1.43 -3.38 -25.21
CA SER A 99 -1.02 -2.71 -26.43
C SER A 99 -0.10 -3.61 -27.23
N SER A 100 -0.19 -3.47 -28.55
CA SER A 100 0.62 -4.23 -29.50
C SER A 100 1.50 -3.28 -30.29
N LYS A 101 2.73 -3.70 -30.58
CA LYS A 101 3.74 -2.94 -31.32
C LYS A 101 3.99 -1.55 -30.70
N TYR A 102 3.91 -1.47 -29.38
CA TYR A 102 4.18 -0.22 -28.66
C TYR A 102 5.68 0.05 -28.66
N ILE A 103 6.07 1.28 -28.96
CA ILE A 103 7.47 1.69 -29.02
C ILE A 103 7.81 2.42 -27.72
N PHE A 104 8.67 1.82 -26.92
CA PHE A 104 9.22 2.43 -25.71
C PHE A 104 10.52 3.16 -26.04
N ASP A 105 10.54 4.47 -25.84
CA ASP A 105 11.78 5.25 -25.83
C ASP A 105 12.57 5.04 -24.53
N ARG A 106 13.72 5.70 -24.42
CA ARG A 106 14.51 5.70 -23.19
C ARG A 106 13.72 6.40 -22.09
N ASN A 107 13.37 5.66 -21.04
CA ASN A 107 12.40 6.07 -20.02
C ASN A 107 10.95 6.12 -20.51
N GLY A 108 10.57 5.30 -21.50
CA GLY A 108 9.19 5.20 -21.98
C GLY A 108 8.25 4.53 -20.99
N TRP A 109 6.97 4.88 -21.11
CA TRP A 109 5.90 4.48 -20.20
C TRP A 109 4.80 3.85 -21.02
N SER A 110 4.22 2.78 -20.53
CA SER A 110 3.08 2.16 -21.19
C SER A 110 1.81 3.00 -21.04
N VAL A 111 0.78 2.67 -21.82
CA VAL A 111 -0.59 3.03 -21.45
C VAL A 111 -0.90 2.44 -20.08
N VAL A 112 -1.55 3.25 -19.23
CA VAL A 112 -1.83 2.91 -17.83
C VAL A 112 -3.02 1.95 -17.69
N VAL A 113 -3.03 1.19 -16.61
CA VAL A 113 -4.24 0.54 -16.08
C VAL A 113 -4.69 1.32 -14.85
N THR A 114 -5.96 1.70 -14.82
CA THR A 114 -6.55 2.47 -13.72
C THR A 114 -7.85 1.84 -13.26
N GLU A 115 -8.11 1.91 -11.95
CA GLU A 115 -9.37 1.50 -11.35
C GLU A 115 -9.72 2.48 -10.20
N GLU A 116 -11.00 2.60 -9.89
CA GLU A 116 -11.48 3.47 -8.80
C GLU A 116 -11.03 2.92 -7.45
N ARG A 117 -10.52 3.80 -6.58
CA ARG A 117 -10.08 3.42 -5.23
C ARG A 117 -11.24 3.02 -4.34
N GLU A 118 -12.38 3.69 -4.46
CA GLU A 118 -13.58 3.29 -3.73
C GLU A 118 -13.93 1.84 -4.05
N LYS A 119 -13.88 1.46 -5.33
CA LYS A 119 -14.08 0.07 -5.74
C LYS A 119 -13.03 -0.87 -5.16
N VAL A 120 -11.75 -0.55 -5.29
CA VAL A 120 -10.63 -1.42 -4.85
C VAL A 120 -10.55 -1.57 -3.33
N PHE A 121 -10.75 -0.49 -2.58
CA PHE A 121 -10.54 -0.46 -1.14
C PHE A 121 -11.81 -0.59 -0.30
N LEU A 122 -13.00 -0.33 -0.87
CA LEU A 122 -14.28 -0.39 -0.16
C LEU A 122 -15.26 -1.38 -0.79
N ALA A 123 -15.77 -1.11 -1.99
CA ALA A 123 -16.91 -1.85 -2.55
C ALA A 123 -16.58 -3.31 -2.93
N GLU A 124 -15.42 -3.55 -3.55
CA GLU A 124 -14.96 -4.85 -4.03
C GLU A 124 -13.65 -5.29 -3.36
N ARG A 125 -13.43 -4.82 -2.13
CA ARG A 125 -12.18 -5.03 -1.39
C ARG A 125 -11.76 -6.50 -1.31
N ALA A 126 -12.70 -7.41 -1.07
CA ALA A 126 -12.39 -8.84 -0.95
C ALA A 126 -11.89 -9.47 -2.26
N VAL A 127 -12.27 -8.89 -3.40
CA VAL A 127 -11.90 -9.36 -4.74
C VAL A 127 -10.53 -8.81 -5.14
N PHE A 128 -10.31 -7.50 -4.97
CA PHE A 128 -9.06 -6.83 -5.35
C PHE A 128 -7.93 -7.02 -4.34
N LEU A 129 -8.25 -7.08 -3.05
CA LEU A 129 -7.31 -7.08 -1.93
C LEU A 129 -7.51 -8.31 -1.02
N PRO A 130 -7.46 -9.56 -1.56
CA PRO A 130 -7.49 -10.75 -0.72
C PRO A 130 -6.32 -10.68 0.27
N GLU A 131 -6.62 -10.85 1.57
CA GLU A 131 -5.63 -10.73 2.65
C GLU A 131 -4.87 -9.39 2.62
N ASP A 132 -5.56 -8.32 2.22
CA ASP A 132 -5.00 -6.97 2.05
C ASP A 132 -3.83 -6.89 1.06
N THR A 133 -3.81 -7.79 0.07
CA THR A 133 -2.75 -7.88 -0.92
C THR A 133 -3.27 -7.53 -2.30
N LEU A 134 -2.74 -6.44 -2.88
CA LEU A 134 -2.99 -6.10 -4.28
C LEU A 134 -2.03 -6.91 -5.16
N THR A 135 -2.56 -7.58 -6.17
CA THR A 135 -1.74 -8.28 -7.16
C THR A 135 -1.87 -7.61 -8.52
N VAL A 136 -0.75 -7.20 -9.10
CA VAL A 136 -0.68 -6.69 -10.48
C VAL A 136 0.21 -7.59 -11.32
N GLN A 137 -0.07 -7.64 -12.61
CA GLN A 137 0.69 -8.43 -13.56
C GLN A 137 1.03 -7.62 -14.79
N CYS A 138 2.22 -7.84 -15.31
CA CYS A 138 2.62 -7.47 -16.66
C CYS A 138 2.99 -8.73 -17.43
N THR A 139 2.43 -8.91 -18.61
CA THR A 139 2.94 -9.86 -19.60
C THR A 139 3.52 -9.06 -20.75
N ILE A 140 4.76 -9.34 -21.18
CA ILE A 140 5.48 -8.58 -22.20
C ILE A 140 6.18 -9.52 -23.18
N TRP A 141 6.12 -9.23 -24.49
CA TRP A 141 6.67 -10.09 -25.55
C TRP A 141 7.04 -9.30 -26.80
N ASN A 142 7.91 -9.84 -27.67
CA ASN A 142 8.47 -9.07 -28.79
C ASN A 142 7.63 -9.12 -30.09
N LYS A 143 7.15 -10.29 -30.52
CA LYS A 143 6.57 -10.51 -31.85
C LYS A 143 5.44 -11.52 -31.78
N GLY A 144 4.52 -11.39 -32.75
CA GLY A 144 3.44 -12.34 -32.95
C GLY A 144 2.36 -12.26 -31.88
N GLU A 145 1.70 -13.38 -31.67
CA GLU A 145 0.64 -13.54 -30.69
C GLU A 145 1.19 -13.61 -29.26
N LYS A 146 0.30 -13.47 -28.28
CA LYS A 146 0.64 -13.63 -26.87
C LYS A 146 1.27 -15.02 -26.67
N PRO A 147 2.42 -15.12 -25.98
CA PRO A 147 3.08 -16.40 -25.78
C PRO A 147 2.18 -17.37 -25.01
N VAL A 148 2.19 -18.65 -25.42
CA VAL A 148 1.46 -19.73 -24.75
C VAL A 148 2.06 -20.01 -23.36
N GLU A 149 3.39 -20.04 -23.27
CA GLU A 149 4.13 -20.28 -22.03
C GLU A 149 5.23 -19.20 -21.84
N PRO A 150 4.86 -17.99 -21.35
CA PRO A 150 5.86 -16.99 -21.01
C PRO A 150 6.65 -17.39 -19.76
N LYS A 151 7.90 -16.95 -19.67
CA LYS A 151 8.72 -17.11 -18.47
C LYS A 151 8.09 -16.32 -17.31
N HIS A 152 7.76 -17.01 -16.23
CA HIS A 152 7.11 -16.40 -15.07
C HIS A 152 8.12 -15.87 -14.07
N LEU A 153 7.95 -14.61 -13.67
CA LEU A 153 8.73 -13.89 -12.67
C LEU A 153 7.77 -13.38 -11.61
N SER A 154 8.16 -13.45 -10.34
CA SER A 154 7.36 -12.93 -9.25
C SER A 154 8.16 -12.01 -8.35
N ALA A 155 7.48 -10.98 -7.84
CA ALA A 155 8.03 -10.05 -6.87
C ALA A 155 7.00 -9.78 -5.77
N ARG A 156 7.49 -9.34 -4.61
CA ARG A 156 6.64 -8.87 -3.52
C ARG A 156 7.19 -7.60 -2.89
N THR A 157 6.29 -6.71 -2.51
CA THR A 157 6.54 -5.55 -1.66
C THR A 157 5.62 -5.66 -0.46
N VAL A 158 6.15 -5.45 0.75
CA VAL A 158 5.39 -5.60 2.00
C VAL A 158 5.45 -4.30 2.78
N PHE A 159 4.30 -3.69 3.02
CA PHE A 159 4.20 -2.64 4.03
C PHE A 159 4.29 -3.30 5.41
N LYS A 160 5.38 -3.01 6.14
CA LYS A 160 5.59 -3.56 7.48
C LYS A 160 4.61 -2.91 8.45
N VAL A 161 3.71 -3.72 9.00
CA VAL A 161 2.73 -3.29 9.99
C VAL A 161 3.10 -3.92 11.34
N ASN A 162 3.22 -3.10 12.37
CA ASN A 162 3.36 -3.56 13.74
C ASN A 162 2.01 -3.37 14.44
N ARG A 163 1.33 -4.46 14.78
CA ARG A 163 0.05 -4.43 15.50
C ARG A 163 0.31 -4.72 16.96
N ARG A 164 -0.13 -3.80 17.83
CA ARG A 164 -0.06 -3.93 19.29
C ARG A 164 -1.44 -3.69 19.87
N SER A 165 -1.70 -4.36 20.99
CA SER A 165 -2.90 -4.20 21.79
C SER A 165 -2.51 -4.28 23.25
N PHE A 166 -3.00 -3.35 24.06
CA PHE A 166 -2.79 -3.36 25.49
C PHE A 166 -4.07 -2.92 26.20
N VAL A 167 -4.23 -3.37 27.44
CA VAL A 167 -5.29 -2.90 28.35
C VAL A 167 -4.62 -1.93 29.32
N TRP A 168 -5.06 -0.67 29.31
CA TRP A 168 -4.59 0.34 30.23
C TRP A 168 -5.54 0.47 31.40
N ARG A 169 -5.19 -0.14 32.53
CA ARG A 169 -5.93 0.01 33.77
C ARG A 169 -5.64 1.38 34.38
N ILE A 170 -6.69 2.17 34.60
CA ILE A 170 -6.61 3.48 35.25
C ILE A 170 -7.24 3.35 36.64
N ASP A 171 -6.38 3.19 37.65
CA ASP A 171 -6.86 3.09 39.02
C ASP A 171 -7.48 4.41 39.49
N LYS A 172 -8.60 4.30 40.21
CA LYS A 172 -9.34 5.45 40.76
C LYS A 172 -9.72 6.47 39.69
N PHE A 173 -10.18 6.02 38.51
CA PHE A 173 -10.60 6.85 37.39
C PHE A 173 -11.51 8.03 37.79
N SER A 174 -12.46 7.81 38.69
CA SER A 174 -13.38 8.85 39.21
C SER A 174 -12.67 10.02 39.92
N THR A 175 -11.42 9.85 40.32
CA THR A 175 -10.62 10.86 41.04
C THR A 175 -9.67 11.64 40.14
N LEU A 176 -9.67 11.38 38.83
CA LEU A 176 -8.84 12.11 37.89
C LEU A 176 -9.20 13.60 37.88
N LYS A 177 -8.17 14.43 38.01
CA LYS A 177 -8.32 15.88 38.00
C LYS A 177 -8.23 16.39 36.55
N PRO A 178 -9.06 17.37 36.17
CA PRO A 178 -8.95 18.02 34.87
C PRO A 178 -7.54 18.55 34.60
N GLY A 179 -7.03 18.34 33.39
CA GLY A 179 -5.71 18.79 32.93
C GLY A 179 -4.52 17.97 33.44
N VAL A 180 -4.71 16.97 34.31
CA VAL A 180 -3.64 16.07 34.74
C VAL A 180 -3.45 14.96 33.71
N ARG A 181 -2.20 14.77 33.27
CA ARG A 181 -1.84 13.72 32.31
C ARG A 181 -1.53 12.42 33.03
N ASN A 182 -2.21 11.36 32.63
CA ASN A 182 -1.77 9.99 32.90
C ASN A 182 -0.99 9.50 31.69
N ASN A 183 0.20 8.97 31.91
CA ASN A 183 1.06 8.50 30.83
C ASN A 183 1.13 6.97 30.83
N PHE A 184 1.07 6.38 29.64
CA PHE A 184 1.39 4.99 29.39
C PHE A 184 2.45 4.93 28.30
N LYS A 185 3.52 4.17 28.53
CA LYS A 185 4.61 4.02 27.55
C LYS A 185 4.58 2.64 26.96
N ASP A 186 4.40 2.59 25.64
CA ASP A 186 4.79 1.46 24.82
C ASP A 186 6.21 1.68 24.30
N ASP A 187 6.95 0.63 23.92
CA ASP A 187 8.37 0.76 23.50
C ASP A 187 8.59 1.76 22.35
N LEU A 188 7.54 2.06 21.59
CA LEU A 188 7.58 2.89 20.38
C LEU A 188 6.74 4.16 20.47
N ILE A 189 5.70 4.17 21.31
CA ILE A 189 4.67 5.21 21.36
C ILE A 189 4.34 5.49 22.82
N ASP A 190 4.43 6.76 23.20
CA ASP A 190 3.94 7.24 24.49
C ASP A 190 2.49 7.71 24.33
N PHE A 191 1.62 7.35 25.28
CA PHE A 191 0.22 7.71 25.33
C PHE A 191 -0.03 8.59 26.54
N ASP A 192 -0.69 9.73 26.35
CA ASP A 192 -1.02 10.72 27.37
C ASP A 192 -2.53 10.88 27.45
N LEU A 193 -3.16 10.28 28.46
CA LEU A 193 -4.59 10.41 28.72
C LEU A 193 -4.85 11.61 29.64
N VAL A 194 -5.70 12.52 29.18
CA VAL A 194 -6.03 13.75 29.89
C VAL A 194 -7.53 13.85 30.02
N VAL A 195 -8.03 13.91 31.26
CA VAL A 195 -9.43 14.31 31.49
C VAL A 195 -9.47 15.82 31.39
N ASN A 196 -10.36 16.35 30.56
CA ASN A 196 -10.63 17.78 30.46
C ASN A 196 -12.05 18.07 30.92
N GLU A 197 -12.29 19.32 31.32
CA GLU A 197 -13.61 19.81 31.70
C GLU A 197 -13.87 21.06 30.87
N THR A 198 -14.92 21.02 30.06
CA THR A 198 -15.32 22.12 29.18
C THR A 198 -16.14 23.16 29.95
N ILE A 199 -16.38 24.30 29.30
CA ILE A 199 -17.09 25.45 29.91
C ILE A 199 -18.52 25.08 30.34
N ASP A 200 -19.14 24.09 29.70
CA ASP A 200 -20.46 23.56 30.03
C ASP A 200 -20.45 22.47 31.12
N LEU A 201 -19.32 22.29 31.83
CA LEU A 201 -19.10 21.27 32.87
C LEU A 201 -19.18 19.82 32.35
N THR A 202 -19.09 19.62 31.03
CA THR A 202 -18.94 18.27 30.48
C THR A 202 -17.48 17.83 30.61
N LYS A 203 -17.27 16.56 30.95
CA LYS A 203 -15.94 15.98 31.06
C LYS A 203 -15.62 15.24 29.77
N THR A 204 -14.51 15.60 29.13
CA THR A 204 -13.98 14.89 27.95
C THR A 204 -12.73 14.12 28.33
N LEU A 205 -12.42 13.10 27.55
CA LEU A 205 -11.25 12.26 27.77
C LEU A 205 -10.36 12.32 26.54
N ASP A 206 -9.24 13.00 26.63
CA ASP A 206 -8.36 13.21 25.49
C ASP A 206 -7.21 12.20 25.55
N LEU A 207 -7.11 11.33 24.56
CA LEU A 207 -5.97 10.43 24.41
C LEU A 207 -4.98 11.03 23.43
N ASN A 208 -3.90 11.59 23.96
CA ASN A 208 -2.80 12.13 23.18
C ASN A 208 -1.81 11.03 22.85
N ILE A 209 -1.33 11.02 21.61
CA ILE A 209 -0.38 10.03 21.13
C ILE A 209 0.91 10.72 20.74
N ILE A 210 1.98 10.31 21.39
CA ILE A 210 3.28 10.93 21.28
C ILE A 210 4.25 9.86 20.76
N SER A 211 4.51 9.90 19.47
CA SER A 211 5.54 9.08 18.84
C SER A 211 6.79 9.92 18.57
N PHE A 212 7.95 9.42 19.01
CA PHE A 212 9.26 10.01 18.68
C PHE A 212 10.04 9.18 17.67
N ASN A 213 9.48 8.06 17.20
CA ASN A 213 10.18 7.17 16.29
C ASN A 213 9.96 7.57 14.83
N LYS A 214 10.99 8.17 14.23
CA LYS A 214 11.02 8.60 12.83
C LYS A 214 10.83 7.47 11.81
N SER A 215 10.95 6.19 12.20
CA SER A 215 10.67 5.07 11.31
C SER A 215 9.17 4.79 11.15
N ILE A 216 8.32 5.36 12.02
CA ILE A 216 6.86 5.20 11.95
C ILE A 216 6.32 6.22 10.96
N GLN A 217 5.87 5.73 9.80
CA GLN A 217 5.33 6.56 8.72
C GLN A 217 3.81 6.79 8.85
N TYR A 218 3.14 5.88 9.55
CA TYR A 218 1.70 5.86 9.77
C TYR A 218 1.41 5.02 11.01
N PHE A 219 0.41 5.42 11.80
CA PHE A 219 -0.25 4.52 12.73
C PHE A 219 -1.75 4.78 12.76
N SER A 220 -2.50 3.72 13.03
CA SER A 220 -3.90 3.78 13.39
C SER A 220 -4.13 2.95 14.63
N PHE A 221 -5.10 3.35 15.42
CA PHE A 221 -5.47 2.65 16.64
C PHE A 221 -6.98 2.70 16.81
N LYS A 222 -7.45 1.76 17.62
CA LYS A 222 -8.84 1.62 18.03
C LYS A 222 -8.86 1.55 19.54
N THR A 223 -9.67 2.38 20.16
CA THR A 223 -9.88 2.37 21.62
C THR A 223 -11.30 1.91 21.94
N SER A 224 -11.46 1.38 23.15
CA SER A 224 -12.75 1.06 23.74
C SER A 224 -12.60 1.03 25.26
N PHE A 225 -13.64 1.44 25.99
CA PHE A 225 -13.70 1.20 27.43
C PHE A 225 -14.05 -0.26 27.69
N VAL A 226 -13.40 -0.83 28.70
CA VAL A 226 -13.66 -2.18 29.17
C VAL A 226 -13.92 -2.13 30.67
N ASP A 227 -14.87 -2.94 31.12
CA ASP A 227 -15.22 -3.05 32.53
C ASP A 227 -14.18 -3.88 33.31
N THR A 228 -14.46 -4.15 34.58
CA THR A 228 -13.57 -4.93 35.45
C THR A 228 -13.47 -6.41 35.07
N GLU A 229 -14.41 -6.92 34.28
CA GLU A 229 -14.44 -8.30 33.76
C GLU A 229 -13.76 -8.40 32.39
N GLY A 230 -13.41 -7.25 31.78
CA GLY A 230 -12.78 -7.14 30.48
C GLY A 230 -13.78 -7.08 29.33
N GLU A 231 -15.07 -6.98 29.63
CA GLU A 231 -16.13 -6.81 28.64
C GLU A 231 -16.20 -5.35 28.18
N LYS A 232 -16.50 -5.15 26.90
CA LYS A 232 -16.58 -3.80 26.34
C LYS A 232 -17.85 -3.11 26.83
N GLU A 233 -17.70 -1.89 27.35
CA GLU A 233 -18.86 -1.04 27.60
C GLU A 233 -19.41 -0.49 26.28
N ASP A 234 -20.70 -0.71 26.03
CA ASP A 234 -21.43 -0.25 24.83
C ASP A 234 -21.47 1.30 24.68
N SER A 235 -21.04 2.04 25.70
CA SER A 235 -21.07 3.51 25.75
C SER A 235 -19.82 4.19 25.18
N GLY A 236 -18.83 3.44 24.69
CA GLY A 236 -17.60 4.00 24.11
C GLY A 236 -17.60 3.95 22.59
N ASP A 237 -17.65 5.11 21.93
CA ASP A 237 -17.47 5.19 20.49
C ASP A 237 -16.13 4.57 20.07
N MET A 238 -16.15 3.80 18.99
CA MET A 238 -14.96 3.22 18.39
C MET A 238 -14.27 4.31 17.54
N TYR A 239 -13.33 5.03 18.14
CA TYR A 239 -12.53 5.99 17.39
C TYR A 239 -11.45 5.27 16.59
N VAL A 240 -11.49 5.41 15.27
CA VAL A 240 -10.38 5.07 14.38
C VAL A 240 -9.72 6.40 14.01
N ILE A 241 -8.56 6.67 14.59
CA ILE A 241 -7.80 7.86 14.26
C ILE A 241 -6.54 7.44 13.50
N GLU A 242 -6.35 8.03 12.33
CA GLU A 242 -5.20 7.81 11.46
C GLU A 242 -4.26 9.02 11.54
N TYR A 243 -2.99 8.78 11.82
CA TYR A 243 -1.96 9.81 11.80
C TYR A 243 -0.90 9.49 10.76
N PHE A 244 -0.56 10.47 9.92
CA PHE A 244 0.55 10.39 8.97
C PHE A 244 1.77 11.14 9.50
N ASP A 245 2.99 10.75 9.09
CA ASP A 245 4.27 11.37 9.51
C ASP A 245 4.26 12.92 9.43
N TYR A 246 3.53 13.47 8.46
CA TYR A 246 3.43 14.92 8.24
C TYR A 246 2.40 15.63 9.14
N ASP A 247 1.53 14.89 9.82
CA ASP A 247 0.58 15.43 10.80
C ASP A 247 1.28 15.71 12.13
N PHE A 248 2.45 15.11 12.37
CA PHE A 248 3.24 15.35 13.56
C PHE A 248 3.97 16.69 13.48
N LYS A 249 3.39 17.72 14.11
CA LYS A 249 4.22 18.73 14.78
C LYS A 249 4.79 18.09 16.07
N PRO A 250 5.97 18.51 16.56
CA PRO A 250 6.43 18.09 17.88
C PRO A 250 5.34 18.38 18.93
N GLY A 251 4.69 17.33 19.45
CA GLY A 251 3.61 17.42 20.44
C GLY A 251 2.19 17.66 19.88
N VAL A 252 1.66 16.73 19.09
CA VAL A 252 0.24 16.74 18.73
C VAL A 252 -0.61 16.17 19.86
N SER A 253 -1.60 16.96 20.28
CA SER A 253 -2.66 16.57 21.19
C SER A 253 -3.85 16.10 20.37
N SER A 254 -4.45 14.99 20.75
CA SER A 254 -5.64 14.44 20.12
C SER A 254 -6.73 14.24 21.16
N THR A 255 -7.83 14.93 20.93
CA THR A 255 -9.04 14.91 21.74
C THR A 255 -9.92 13.76 21.23
N LEU A 256 -10.40 12.89 22.12
CA LEU A 256 -11.47 11.93 21.81
C LEU A 256 -12.84 12.59 22.06
#